data_AF-A0A5B2XGR6-F1
#
_entry.id   AF-A0A5B2XGR6-F1
#
_cell.length_a   1.000
_cell.length_b   1.000
_cell.length_c   1.000
_cell.angle_alpha   90.00
_cell.angle_beta   90.00
_cell.angle_gamma   90.00
#
_symmetry.space_group_name_H-M   'P 1'
#
loop_
_entity.id
_entity.type
_entity.pdbx_description
1 polymer ?
#
loop_
_entity_poly.entity_id
_entity_poly.type
_entity_poly.pdbx_seq_one_letter_code
_entity_poly.pdbx_strand_id
1 'polypeptide(L)'
;MAKVLTQLERVIARYPDERIGEVARIHYNMSADPAFQQAAYGDRVAELHKRLGDGYSAQSVRRGLSGLLRDVEVSLTEPSPRIPLGELHAVMERERDPAADFRRAVRDLHRPEAPARRAVDAFLSALVHVPHDAADAPTVVHTASLGPWVLAFTQRAWLDDYHRRAGSPPFRASHRMPGLELLRLLTERHPDVGVLVDPSADRDPDPTETTSLPPRVIREIIEAN
;
A
#
# COMPACT_ATOMS: atom_id res chain seq x y z
N MET A 1 1.48 4.46 -14.85
CA MET A 1 2.66 4.00 -14.09
C MET A 1 3.51 3.05 -14.90
N ALA A 2 3.00 1.89 -15.34
CA ALA A 2 3.79 0.89 -16.09
C ALA A 2 4.57 1.45 -17.29
N LYS A 3 3.95 2.32 -18.11
CA LYS A 3 4.62 2.99 -19.23
C LYS A 3 5.85 3.83 -18.82
N VAL A 4 5.75 4.55 -17.70
CA VAL A 4 6.85 5.37 -17.15
C VAL A 4 7.94 4.48 -16.58
N LEU A 5 7.58 3.41 -15.87
CA LEU A 5 8.53 2.43 -15.32
C LEU A 5 9.30 1.71 -16.42
N THR A 6 8.63 1.25 -17.48
CA THR A 6 9.29 0.63 -18.64
C THR A 6 10.24 1.61 -19.33
N GLN A 7 9.84 2.87 -19.45
CA GLN A 7 10.68 3.90 -20.04
C GLN A 7 11.91 4.20 -19.17
N LEU A 8 11.75 4.22 -17.83
CA LEU A 8 12.83 4.38 -16.89
C LEU A 8 13.79 3.18 -16.90
N GLU A 9 13.29 1.95 -16.92
CA GLU A 9 14.10 0.73 -17.04
C GLU A 9 14.92 0.71 -18.33
N ARG A 10 14.34 1.16 -19.45
CA ARG A 10 15.06 1.28 -20.73
C ARG A 10 16.17 2.32 -20.69
N VAL A 11 15.99 3.44 -19.99
CA VAL A 11 17.06 4.43 -19.79
C VAL A 11 18.14 3.85 -18.90
N ILE A 12 17.77 3.21 -17.78
CA ILE A 12 18.70 2.55 -16.87
C ILE A 12 19.52 1.48 -17.60
N ALA A 13 18.91 0.68 -18.47
CA ALA A 13 19.57 -0.38 -19.22
C ALA A 13 20.63 0.12 -20.23
N ARG A 14 20.66 1.42 -20.57
CA ARG A 14 21.69 2.01 -21.44
C ARG A 14 23.00 2.27 -20.69
N TYR A 15 22.99 2.24 -19.36
CA TYR A 15 24.17 2.47 -18.55
C TYR A 15 24.90 1.14 -18.32
N PRO A 16 26.17 1.01 -18.76
CA PRO A 16 26.93 -0.23 -18.61
C PRO A 16 27.39 -0.50 -17.17
N ASP A 17 27.36 0.53 -16.32
CA ASP A 17 27.67 0.38 -14.90
C ASP A 17 26.40 -0.04 -14.15
N GLU A 18 26.33 -1.32 -13.77
CA GLU A 18 25.21 -1.90 -13.02
C GLU A 18 24.93 -1.13 -11.72
N ARG A 19 25.95 -0.51 -11.12
CA ARG A 19 25.84 0.26 -9.88
C ARG A 19 25.04 1.55 -10.08
N ILE A 20 25.18 2.20 -11.24
CA ILE A 20 24.37 3.38 -11.60
C ILE A 20 22.90 2.97 -11.72
N GLY A 21 22.63 1.79 -12.29
CA GLY A 21 21.28 1.24 -12.38
C GLY A 21 20.67 0.91 -11.03
N GLU A 22 21.45 0.38 -10.09
CA GLU A 22 21.01 0.12 -8.72
C GLU A 22 20.70 1.42 -7.96
N VAL A 23 21.57 2.43 -8.05
CA VAL A 23 21.35 3.76 -7.47
C VAL A 23 20.07 4.39 -8.04
N ALA A 24 19.86 4.30 -9.35
CA ALA A 24 18.67 4.83 -10.00
C ALA A 24 17.40 4.10 -9.55
N ARG A 25 17.41 2.75 -9.50
CA ARG A 25 16.28 1.98 -8.99
C ARG A 25 15.95 2.33 -7.55
N ILE A 26 16.94 2.54 -6.69
CA ILE A 26 16.72 2.98 -5.31
C ILE A 26 16.15 4.41 -5.26
N HIS A 27 16.67 5.32 -6.07
CA HIS A 27 16.20 6.72 -6.14
C HIS A 27 14.73 6.82 -6.57
N TYR A 28 14.30 5.99 -7.52
CA TYR A 28 12.92 5.95 -8.02
C TYR A 28 12.04 4.89 -7.34
N ASN A 29 12.50 4.28 -6.24
CA ASN A 29 11.77 3.24 -5.51
C ASN A 29 11.36 2.02 -6.35
N MET A 30 12.18 1.63 -7.30
CA MET A 30 12.00 0.50 -8.21
C MET A 30 12.86 -0.71 -7.85
N SER A 31 13.41 -0.75 -6.64
CA SER A 31 14.19 -1.91 -6.21
C SER A 31 13.27 -3.10 -5.93
N ALA A 32 13.65 -4.27 -6.44
CA ALA A 32 12.96 -5.53 -6.13
C ALA A 32 13.35 -6.09 -4.74
N ASP A 33 14.32 -5.47 -4.07
CA ASP A 33 14.77 -5.90 -2.75
C ASP A 33 13.80 -5.43 -1.66
N PRO A 34 13.22 -6.34 -0.86
CA PRO A 34 12.33 -5.99 0.25
C PRO A 34 12.94 -4.99 1.24
N ALA A 35 14.26 -5.02 1.45
CA ALA A 35 14.95 -4.09 2.34
C ALA A 35 14.89 -2.64 1.84
N PHE A 36 14.79 -2.45 0.52
CA PHE A 36 14.68 -1.13 -0.10
C PHE A 36 13.24 -0.68 -0.34
N GLN A 37 12.25 -1.59 -0.38
CA GLN A 37 10.85 -1.21 -0.65
C GLN A 37 10.16 -0.51 0.52
N GLN A 38 10.55 -0.84 1.75
CA GLN A 38 9.91 -0.32 2.98
C GLN A 38 10.75 0.73 3.72
N ALA A 39 11.98 0.96 3.26
CA ALA A 39 12.93 1.85 3.92
C ALA A 39 12.76 3.30 3.46
N ALA A 40 12.93 4.25 4.40
CA ALA A 40 12.95 5.67 4.06
C ALA A 40 14.15 5.97 3.13
N TYR A 41 14.08 7.07 2.35
CA TYR A 41 15.14 7.43 1.41
C TYR A 41 16.53 7.47 2.04
N GLY A 42 16.67 8.01 3.26
CA GLY A 42 17.93 8.04 3.99
C GLY A 42 18.50 6.65 4.30
N ASP A 43 17.65 5.73 4.76
CA ASP A 43 18.05 4.35 5.10
C ASP A 43 18.47 3.56 3.86
N ARG A 44 17.77 3.79 2.74
CA ARG A 44 18.11 3.18 1.44
C ARG A 44 19.48 3.65 0.95
N VAL A 45 19.81 4.93 1.12
CA VAL A 45 21.12 5.48 0.77
C VAL A 45 22.24 4.95 1.67
N ALA A 46 21.96 4.73 2.95
CA ALA A 46 22.92 4.14 3.89
C ALA A 46 23.21 2.67 3.57
N GLU A 47 22.18 1.87 3.29
CA GLU A 47 22.32 0.46 2.90
C GLU A 47 23.00 0.32 1.53
N LEU A 48 22.73 1.22 0.58
CA LEU A 48 23.47 1.31 -0.69
C LEU A 48 24.97 1.54 -0.46
N HIS A 49 25.34 2.48 0.42
CA HIS A 49 26.75 2.71 0.79
C HIS A 49 27.41 1.47 1.36
N LYS A 50 26.69 0.76 2.25
CA LYS A 50 27.20 -0.46 2.90
C LYS A 50 27.46 -1.59 1.89
N ARG A 51 26.59 -1.77 0.90
CA ARG A 51 26.70 -2.85 -0.11
C ARG A 51 27.82 -2.62 -1.10
N LEU A 52 28.05 -1.36 -1.47
CA LEU A 52 28.97 -1.03 -2.55
C LEU A 52 30.36 -0.60 -2.05
N GLY A 53 30.51 -0.43 -0.73
CA GLY A 53 31.78 -0.26 -0.03
C GLY A 53 32.52 1.04 -0.34
N ASP A 54 33.75 1.17 0.17
CA ASP A 54 34.59 2.38 0.05
C ASP A 54 35.14 2.65 -1.37
N GLY A 55 34.87 1.76 -2.33
CA GLY A 55 35.11 2.00 -3.77
C GLY A 55 34.16 3.02 -4.40
N TYR A 56 33.20 3.52 -3.61
CA TYR A 56 32.25 4.58 -3.94
C TYR A 56 32.89 5.96 -3.86
N SER A 57 33.53 6.40 -4.93
CA SER A 57 33.74 7.84 -5.13
C SER A 57 32.37 8.50 -5.28
N ALA A 58 31.92 9.21 -4.24
CA ALA A 58 30.66 9.97 -4.24
C ALA A 58 30.55 10.90 -5.46
N GLN A 59 31.70 11.33 -5.99
CA GLN A 59 31.80 12.15 -7.19
C GLN A 59 31.50 11.39 -8.50
N SER A 60 31.90 10.12 -8.61
CA SER A 60 31.59 9.28 -9.78
C SER A 60 30.11 8.92 -9.83
N VAL A 61 29.51 8.61 -8.68
CA VAL A 61 28.07 8.37 -8.55
C VAL A 61 27.28 9.63 -8.88
N ARG A 62 27.67 10.78 -8.34
CA ARG A 62 27.01 12.06 -8.65
C ARG A 62 27.07 12.40 -10.13
N ARG A 63 28.22 12.18 -10.80
CA ARG A 63 28.35 12.40 -12.26
C ARG A 63 27.49 11.42 -13.06
N GLY A 64 27.52 10.13 -12.72
CA GLY A 64 26.71 9.09 -13.37
C GLY A 64 25.22 9.32 -13.19
N LEU A 65 24.79 9.67 -11.98
CA LEU A 65 23.40 9.99 -11.65
C LEU A 65 22.94 11.28 -12.33
N SER A 66 23.75 12.34 -12.36
CA SER A 66 23.43 13.56 -13.12
C SER A 66 23.23 13.26 -14.62
N GLY A 67 24.05 12.38 -15.20
CA GLY A 67 23.87 11.92 -16.58
C GLY A 67 22.56 11.15 -16.76
N LEU A 68 22.29 10.20 -15.86
CA LEU A 68 21.06 9.40 -15.90
C LEU A 68 19.81 10.25 -15.72
N LEU A 69 19.81 11.19 -14.78
CA LEU A 69 18.69 12.10 -14.55
C LEU A 69 18.39 12.95 -15.78
N ARG A 70 19.44 13.45 -16.45
CA ARG A 70 19.31 14.18 -17.71
C ARG A 70 18.73 13.29 -18.81
N ASP A 71 19.17 12.05 -18.94
CA ASP A 71 18.64 11.12 -19.94
C ASP A 71 17.20 10.68 -19.64
N VAL A 72 16.84 10.56 -18.36
CA VAL A 72 15.45 10.34 -17.92
C VAL A 72 14.59 11.54 -18.29
N GLU A 73 15.05 12.77 -18.01
CA GLU A 73 14.34 14.01 -18.35
C GLU A 73 14.11 14.13 -19.85
N VAL A 74 15.16 13.90 -20.67
CA VAL A 74 15.06 13.88 -22.14
C VAL A 74 14.05 12.83 -22.60
N SER A 75 14.18 11.61 -22.09
CA SER A 75 13.27 10.51 -22.43
C SER A 75 11.81 10.85 -22.08
N LEU A 76 11.54 11.50 -20.95
CA LEU A 76 10.17 11.90 -20.57
C LEU A 76 9.56 12.99 -21.49
N THR A 77 10.40 13.77 -22.17
CA THR A 77 9.95 14.79 -23.14
C THR A 77 9.78 14.24 -24.56
N GLU A 78 10.35 13.07 -24.86
CA GLU A 78 10.19 12.41 -26.15
C GLU A 78 8.87 11.62 -26.22
N PRO A 79 8.25 11.50 -27.42
CA PRO A 79 7.10 10.63 -27.60
C PRO A 79 7.46 9.22 -27.17
N SER A 80 6.78 8.70 -26.13
CA SER A 80 7.13 7.38 -25.61
C SER A 80 7.06 6.33 -26.72
N PRO A 81 8.10 5.49 -26.88
CA PRO A 81 8.12 4.45 -27.89
C PRO A 81 6.96 3.47 -27.68
N ARG A 82 6.50 2.83 -28.76
CA ARG A 82 5.50 1.74 -28.64
C ARG A 82 6.11 0.62 -27.77
N ILE A 83 5.45 0.34 -26.66
CA ILE A 83 5.83 -0.76 -25.75
C ILE A 83 5.00 -1.98 -26.15
N PRO A 84 5.61 -3.15 -26.42
CA PRO A 84 4.87 -4.39 -26.62
C PRO A 84 3.96 -4.69 -25.43
N LEU A 85 2.71 -5.10 -25.69
CA LEU A 85 1.71 -5.40 -24.65
C LEU A 85 2.20 -6.43 -23.63
N GLY A 86 2.99 -7.42 -24.05
CA GLY A 86 3.56 -8.42 -23.15
C GLY A 86 4.55 -7.84 -22.12
N GLU A 87 5.40 -6.91 -22.53
CA GLU A 87 6.32 -6.21 -21.60
C GLU A 87 5.54 -5.35 -20.62
N LEU A 88 4.48 -4.68 -21.09
CA LEU A 88 3.62 -3.87 -20.23
C LEU A 88 2.89 -4.73 -19.18
N HIS A 89 2.36 -5.88 -19.58
CA HIS A 89 1.71 -6.82 -18.67
C HIS A 89 2.68 -7.39 -17.62
N ALA A 90 3.91 -7.74 -18.01
CA ALA A 90 4.90 -8.25 -17.07
C ALA A 90 5.28 -7.21 -16.00
N VAL A 91 5.43 -5.94 -16.38
CA VAL A 91 5.66 -4.83 -15.44
C VAL A 91 4.42 -4.61 -14.56
N MET A 92 3.21 -4.67 -15.13
CA MET A 92 1.98 -4.53 -14.34
C MET A 92 1.79 -5.63 -13.30
N GLU A 93 2.08 -6.89 -13.64
CA GLU A 93 2.00 -8.01 -12.71
C GLU A 93 3.12 -7.99 -11.66
N ARG A 94 4.32 -7.51 -12.00
CA ARG A 94 5.43 -7.38 -11.05
C ARG A 94 5.20 -6.28 -10.02
N GLU A 95 4.62 -5.16 -10.45
CA GLU A 95 4.28 -4.01 -9.58
C GLU A 95 2.92 -4.19 -8.90
N ARG A 96 2.31 -5.36 -9.05
CA ARG A 96 1.02 -5.69 -8.48
C ARG A 96 1.19 -5.89 -6.98
N ASP A 97 0.96 -4.84 -6.21
CA ASP A 97 0.75 -4.94 -4.77
C ASP A 97 -0.72 -5.31 -4.54
N PRO A 98 -1.04 -6.54 -4.10
CA PRO A 98 -2.42 -6.96 -3.86
C PRO A 98 -3.15 -6.05 -2.86
N ALA A 99 -2.41 -5.45 -1.92
CA ALA A 99 -2.97 -4.52 -0.94
C ALA A 99 -3.19 -3.12 -1.53
N ALA A 100 -2.34 -2.64 -2.46
CA ALA A 100 -2.59 -1.41 -3.21
C ALA A 100 -3.72 -1.57 -4.24
N ASP A 101 -3.82 -2.72 -4.90
CA ASP A 101 -4.92 -3.08 -5.80
C ASP A 101 -6.24 -3.15 -5.03
N PHE A 102 -6.23 -3.74 -3.84
CA PHE A 102 -7.36 -3.74 -2.92
C PHE A 102 -7.76 -2.30 -2.53
N ARG A 103 -6.83 -1.50 -2.00
CA ARG A 103 -7.09 -0.08 -1.66
C ARG A 103 -7.58 0.73 -2.87
N ARG A 104 -7.07 0.45 -4.07
CA ARG A 104 -7.51 1.08 -5.32
C ARG A 104 -8.94 0.71 -5.68
N ALA A 105 -9.28 -0.56 -5.61
CA ALA A 105 -10.61 -1.06 -5.92
C ALA A 105 -11.64 -0.62 -4.85
N VAL A 106 -11.22 -0.35 -3.61
CA VAL A 106 -12.10 0.22 -2.58
C VAL A 106 -12.22 1.75 -2.66
N ARG A 107 -11.17 2.49 -3.05
CA ARG A 107 -11.25 3.92 -3.44
C ARG A 107 -12.35 4.17 -4.47
N ASP A 108 -12.41 3.25 -5.40
CA ASP A 108 -13.34 3.20 -6.50
C ASP A 108 -14.80 3.06 -6.03
N LEU A 109 -15.03 2.44 -4.87
CA LEU A 109 -16.31 2.33 -4.16
C LEU A 109 -16.87 3.69 -3.69
N HIS A 110 -16.02 4.72 -3.56
CA HIS A 110 -16.42 6.10 -3.20
C HIS A 110 -16.81 6.97 -4.42
N ARG A 111 -16.71 6.44 -5.66
CA ARG A 111 -17.29 7.06 -6.86
C ARG A 111 -18.52 6.26 -7.31
N PRO A 112 -19.67 6.91 -7.58
CA PRO A 112 -20.93 6.22 -7.89
C PRO A 112 -20.95 5.50 -9.25
N GLU A 113 -19.82 5.43 -9.96
CA GLU A 113 -19.68 4.71 -11.21
C GLU A 113 -18.85 3.44 -10.99
N ALA A 114 -19.51 2.45 -10.37
CA ALA A 114 -19.20 1.02 -10.36
C ALA A 114 -17.72 0.62 -10.47
N PRO A 115 -17.01 0.49 -9.34
CA PRO A 115 -15.87 -0.43 -9.28
C PRO A 115 -15.80 -1.23 -7.96
N ALA A 116 -16.96 -1.66 -7.45
CA ALA A 116 -17.15 -2.08 -6.05
C ALA A 116 -16.93 -3.59 -5.70
N ARG A 117 -16.94 -4.52 -6.66
CA ARG A 117 -17.09 -5.96 -6.31
C ARG A 117 -15.77 -6.68 -5.98
N ARG A 118 -14.73 -6.52 -6.80
CA ARG A 118 -13.43 -7.22 -6.60
C ARG A 118 -12.72 -6.82 -5.31
N ALA A 119 -12.89 -5.57 -4.89
CA ALA A 119 -12.34 -5.06 -3.65
C ALA A 119 -13.01 -5.74 -2.46
N VAL A 120 -14.34 -5.71 -2.44
CA VAL A 120 -15.14 -6.42 -1.43
C VAL A 120 -14.79 -7.90 -1.42
N ASP A 121 -14.74 -8.57 -2.58
CA ASP A 121 -14.36 -9.99 -2.67
C ASP A 121 -12.97 -10.28 -2.07
N ALA A 122 -12.00 -9.38 -2.30
CA ALA A 122 -10.66 -9.48 -1.72
C ALA A 122 -10.66 -9.27 -0.20
N PHE A 123 -11.44 -8.31 0.32
CA PHE A 123 -11.62 -8.15 1.76
C PHE A 123 -12.27 -9.37 2.41
N LEU A 124 -13.36 -9.86 1.82
CA LEU A 124 -14.16 -10.97 2.35
C LEU A 124 -13.31 -12.25 2.50
N SER A 125 -12.37 -12.45 1.58
CA SER A 125 -11.45 -13.59 1.58
C SER A 125 -10.13 -13.34 2.33
N ALA A 126 -9.78 -12.09 2.62
CA ALA A 126 -8.56 -11.74 3.35
C ALA A 126 -8.67 -12.09 4.84
N LEU A 127 -7.56 -12.58 5.40
CA LEU A 127 -7.40 -12.67 6.85
C LEU A 127 -7.03 -11.30 7.41
N VAL A 128 -7.93 -10.72 8.20
CA VAL A 128 -7.77 -9.40 8.82
C VAL A 128 -7.46 -9.54 10.31
N HIS A 129 -6.71 -8.58 10.83
CA HIS A 129 -6.39 -8.41 12.23
C HIS A 129 -7.39 -7.43 12.85
N VAL A 130 -8.16 -7.89 13.83
CA VAL A 130 -9.23 -7.12 14.47
C VAL A 130 -8.88 -6.94 15.94
N PRO A 131 -8.70 -5.71 16.43
CA PRO A 131 -8.59 -5.43 17.85
C PRO A 131 -9.74 -5.99 18.67
N HIS A 132 -9.45 -6.60 19.81
CA HIS A 132 -10.44 -7.11 20.74
C HIS A 132 -10.27 -6.51 22.13
N ASP A 133 -11.39 -6.34 22.83
CA ASP A 133 -11.44 -5.86 24.20
C ASP A 133 -11.16 -6.98 25.22
N ALA A 134 -11.26 -6.66 26.52
CA ALA A 134 -10.99 -7.61 27.58
C ALA A 134 -12.06 -8.72 27.71
N ALA A 135 -13.24 -8.53 27.10
CA ALA A 135 -14.33 -9.50 27.06
C ALA A 135 -14.29 -10.35 25.78
N ASP A 136 -13.21 -10.24 25.00
CA ASP A 136 -13.01 -10.95 23.73
C ASP A 136 -14.01 -10.55 22.65
N ALA A 137 -14.48 -9.30 22.67
CA ALA A 137 -15.32 -8.72 21.62
C ALA A 137 -14.52 -7.73 20.75
N PRO A 138 -14.86 -7.55 19.45
CA PRO A 138 -14.23 -6.54 18.61
C PRO A 138 -14.31 -5.16 19.24
N THR A 139 -13.17 -4.46 19.33
CA THR A 139 -13.14 -3.13 19.94
C THR A 139 -13.85 -2.11 19.05
N VAL A 140 -14.89 -1.50 19.58
CA VAL A 140 -15.64 -0.45 18.91
C VAL A 140 -15.05 0.92 19.25
N VAL A 141 -14.56 1.63 18.24
CA VAL A 141 -14.11 3.01 18.34
C VAL A 141 -15.24 3.96 17.95
N HIS A 142 -15.35 5.08 18.66
CA HIS A 142 -16.33 6.10 18.37
C HIS A 142 -15.65 7.26 17.68
N THR A 143 -16.08 7.55 16.46
CA THR A 143 -15.64 8.74 15.73
C THR A 143 -16.70 9.82 15.92
N ALA A 144 -16.28 11.06 16.20
CA ALA A 144 -17.20 12.15 16.53
C ALA A 144 -18.23 12.46 15.40
N SER A 145 -17.91 12.12 14.15
CA SER A 145 -18.72 12.44 12.97
C SER A 145 -19.30 11.22 12.23
N LEU A 146 -18.80 10.00 12.45
CA LEU A 146 -19.23 8.82 11.69
C LEU A 146 -19.87 7.73 12.56
N GLY A 147 -20.00 7.93 13.87
CA GLY A 147 -20.62 6.94 14.77
C GLY A 147 -19.65 5.83 15.19
N PRO A 148 -20.16 4.64 15.55
CA PRO A 148 -19.36 3.51 16.02
C PRO A 148 -18.76 2.69 14.89
N TRP A 149 -17.47 2.35 15.00
CA TRP A 149 -16.72 1.58 14.01
C TRP A 149 -15.85 0.52 14.66
N VAL A 150 -15.66 -0.60 13.98
CA VAL A 150 -14.60 -1.56 14.28
C VAL A 150 -13.45 -1.36 13.31
N LEU A 151 -12.23 -1.48 13.83
CA LEU A 151 -11.01 -1.38 13.02
C LEU A 151 -10.63 -2.77 12.51
N ALA A 152 -10.31 -2.89 11.23
CA ALA A 152 -9.82 -4.12 10.62
C ALA A 152 -8.54 -3.82 9.85
N PHE A 153 -7.48 -4.58 10.12
CA PHE A 153 -6.19 -4.39 9.47
C PHE A 153 -5.83 -5.58 8.60
N THR A 154 -5.60 -5.38 7.31
CA THR A 154 -5.19 -6.45 6.39
C THR A 154 -3.76 -6.93 6.64
N GLN A 155 -2.95 -6.13 7.34
CA GLN A 155 -1.58 -6.47 7.72
C GLN A 155 -1.32 -6.20 9.19
N ARG A 156 -0.61 -7.12 9.86
CA ARG A 156 -0.20 -6.95 11.26
C ARG A 156 0.62 -5.68 11.50
N ALA A 157 1.51 -5.35 10.57
CA ALA A 157 2.38 -4.18 10.67
C ALA A 157 1.57 -2.86 10.74
N TRP A 158 0.40 -2.79 10.11
CA TRP A 158 -0.44 -1.59 10.13
C TRP A 158 -1.21 -1.44 11.42
N LEU A 159 -1.68 -2.55 12.01
CA LEU A 159 -2.22 -2.53 13.36
C LEU A 159 -1.16 -2.05 14.37
N ASP A 160 0.06 -2.57 14.27
CA ASP A 160 1.15 -2.17 15.15
C ASP A 160 1.54 -0.69 14.95
N ASP A 161 1.52 -0.18 13.71
CA ASP A 161 1.76 1.24 13.43
C ASP A 161 0.64 2.15 13.95
N TYR A 162 -0.61 1.78 13.69
CA TYR A 162 -1.79 2.49 14.19
C TYR A 162 -1.74 2.61 15.71
N HIS A 163 -1.40 1.51 16.41
CA HIS A 163 -1.21 1.50 17.85
C HIS A 163 -0.16 2.49 18.33
N ARG A 164 1.02 2.51 17.69
CA ARG A 164 2.11 3.42 18.09
C ARG A 164 1.69 4.88 17.97
N ARG A 165 0.89 5.22 16.97
CA ARG A 165 0.54 6.60 16.63
C ARG A 165 -0.72 7.11 17.34
N ALA A 166 -1.74 6.27 17.51
CA ALA A 166 -3.03 6.67 18.07
C ALA A 166 -2.96 7.02 19.57
N GLY A 167 -1.87 6.67 20.27
CA GLY A 167 -1.62 7.04 21.67
C GLY A 167 -2.63 6.48 22.69
N SER A 168 -3.54 5.61 22.26
CA SER A 168 -4.51 4.93 23.12
C SER A 168 -3.88 3.70 23.77
N PRO A 169 -4.33 3.28 24.98
CA PRO A 169 -3.82 2.08 25.60
C PRO A 169 -3.95 0.90 24.61
N PRO A 170 -2.91 0.05 24.50
CA PRO A 170 -2.87 -0.97 23.46
C PRO A 170 -4.09 -1.87 23.57
N PHE A 171 -4.71 -2.18 22.43
CA PHE A 171 -5.67 -3.27 22.33
C PHE A 171 -4.99 -4.52 22.89
N ARG A 172 -5.52 -5.07 23.98
CA ARG A 172 -4.87 -6.16 24.74
C ARG A 172 -4.66 -7.40 23.88
N ALA A 173 -5.55 -7.62 22.92
CA ALA A 173 -5.50 -8.72 21.99
C ALA A 173 -5.96 -8.26 20.61
N SER A 174 -5.58 -9.02 19.59
CA SER A 174 -6.13 -8.90 18.25
C SER A 174 -6.38 -10.30 17.71
N HIS A 175 -7.54 -10.53 17.12
CA HIS A 175 -7.86 -11.78 16.47
C HIS A 175 -7.60 -11.70 14.99
N ARG A 176 -7.23 -12.84 14.41
CA ARG A 176 -7.05 -12.99 12.97
C ARG A 176 -8.21 -13.81 12.43
N MET A 177 -9.02 -13.22 11.56
CA MET A 177 -10.21 -13.89 11.01
C MET A 177 -10.46 -13.43 9.56
N PRO A 178 -11.18 -14.21 8.74
CA PRO A 178 -11.63 -13.77 7.43
C PRO A 178 -12.52 -12.52 7.53
N GLY A 179 -12.40 -11.60 6.56
CA GLY A 179 -13.23 -10.40 6.52
C GLY A 179 -14.73 -10.72 6.52
N LEU A 180 -15.16 -11.78 5.82
CA LEU A 180 -16.57 -12.21 5.83
C LEU A 180 -17.05 -12.63 7.23
N GLU A 181 -16.20 -13.30 8.01
CA GLU A 181 -16.54 -13.73 9.37
C GLU A 181 -16.71 -12.53 10.30
N LEU A 182 -15.84 -11.52 10.15
CA LEU A 182 -15.98 -10.24 10.85
C LEU A 182 -17.32 -9.57 10.50
N LEU A 183 -17.69 -9.49 9.23
CA LEU A 183 -18.96 -8.86 8.82
C LEU A 183 -20.19 -9.60 9.35
N ARG A 184 -20.16 -10.93 9.37
CA ARG A 184 -21.24 -11.75 9.96
C ARG A 184 -21.35 -11.49 11.47
N LEU A 185 -20.23 -11.53 12.18
CA LEU A 185 -20.17 -11.24 13.61
C LEU A 185 -20.76 -9.86 13.94
N LEU A 186 -20.43 -8.83 13.16
CA LEU A 186 -20.97 -7.48 13.36
C LEU A 186 -22.45 -7.41 13.01
N THR A 187 -22.90 -8.05 11.94
CA THR A 187 -24.33 -8.04 11.58
C THR A 187 -25.19 -8.71 12.66
N GLU A 188 -24.69 -9.77 13.28
CA GLU A 188 -25.41 -10.50 14.35
C GLU A 188 -25.38 -9.77 15.70
N ARG A 189 -24.23 -9.21 16.09
CA ARG A 189 -24.02 -8.70 17.45
C ARG A 189 -24.00 -7.18 17.57
N HIS A 190 -23.72 -6.48 16.46
CA HIS A 190 -23.48 -5.04 16.40
C HIS A 190 -24.03 -4.43 15.09
N PRO A 191 -25.33 -4.54 14.78
CA PRO A 191 -25.89 -4.26 13.46
C PRO A 191 -25.76 -2.79 13.00
N ASP A 192 -25.48 -1.88 13.94
CA ASP A 192 -25.31 -0.44 13.70
C ASP A 192 -23.84 -0.01 13.61
N VAL A 193 -22.90 -0.95 13.65
CA VAL A 193 -21.45 -0.68 13.67
C VAL A 193 -20.83 -0.91 12.29
N GLY A 194 -20.06 0.08 11.82
CA GLY A 194 -19.33 -0.02 10.55
C GLY A 194 -17.95 -0.65 10.71
N VAL A 195 -17.25 -0.90 9.59
CA VAL A 195 -15.84 -1.33 9.61
C VAL A 195 -14.96 -0.28 8.93
N LEU A 196 -13.89 0.13 9.61
CA LEU A 196 -12.80 0.87 8.99
C LEU A 196 -11.68 -0.10 8.67
N VAL A 197 -11.35 -0.21 7.39
CA VAL A 197 -10.27 -1.07 6.89
C VAL A 197 -9.01 -0.24 6.71
N ASP A 198 -7.94 -0.68 7.36
CA ASP A 198 -6.61 -0.08 7.35
C ASP A 198 -6.61 1.42 7.68
N PRO A 199 -7.29 1.85 8.77
CA PRO A 199 -7.35 3.26 9.12
C PRO A 199 -5.98 3.83 9.46
N SER A 200 -5.75 5.09 9.09
CA SER A 200 -4.61 5.87 9.58
C SER A 200 -4.90 6.43 10.97
N ALA A 201 -3.87 6.51 11.80
CA ALA A 201 -3.94 7.12 13.14
C ALA A 201 -3.78 8.64 13.12
N ASP A 202 -3.54 9.23 11.94
CA ASP A 202 -3.33 10.67 11.79
C ASP A 202 -4.65 11.43 12.00
N ARG A 203 -4.57 12.64 12.59
CA ARG A 203 -5.75 13.47 12.92
C ARG A 203 -6.46 14.04 11.70
N ASP A 204 -5.74 14.21 10.61
CA ASP A 204 -6.26 14.63 9.31
C ASP A 204 -5.82 13.56 8.31
N PRO A 205 -6.40 12.35 8.42
CA PRO A 205 -5.97 11.24 7.61
C PRO A 205 -6.29 11.59 6.17
N ASP A 206 -5.34 11.34 5.26
CA ASP A 206 -5.65 11.43 3.84
C ASP A 206 -6.87 10.51 3.59
N PRO A 207 -8.00 11.03 3.09
CA PRO A 207 -9.20 10.23 2.86
C PRO A 207 -8.95 9.09 1.85
N THR A 208 -7.79 9.07 1.19
CA THR A 208 -7.33 7.98 0.32
C THR A 208 -6.68 6.80 1.06
N GLU A 209 -6.33 6.93 2.34
CA GLU A 209 -5.64 5.89 3.12
C GLU A 209 -6.58 4.99 3.94
N THR A 210 -7.74 5.50 4.35
CA THR A 210 -8.69 4.78 5.19
C THR A 210 -9.92 4.34 4.39
N THR A 211 -10.21 3.05 4.40
CA THR A 211 -11.41 2.50 3.78
C THR A 211 -12.55 2.39 4.80
N SER A 212 -13.78 2.73 4.43
CA SER A 212 -14.96 2.58 5.29
C SER A 212 -16.02 1.68 4.66
N LEU A 213 -16.56 0.76 5.47
CA LEU A 213 -17.72 -0.07 5.17
C LEU A 213 -18.83 0.29 6.15
N PRO A 214 -19.74 1.21 5.79
CA PRO A 214 -20.85 1.59 6.65
C PRO A 214 -21.78 0.40 6.96
N PRO A 215 -22.54 0.44 8.08
CA PRO A 215 -23.43 -0.66 8.49
C PRO A 215 -24.43 -1.09 7.40
N ARG A 216 -24.91 -0.14 6.60
CA ARG A 216 -25.79 -0.44 5.46
C ARG A 216 -25.09 -1.28 4.38
N VAL A 217 -23.86 -0.91 4.02
CA VAL A 217 -23.07 -1.62 3.00
C VAL A 217 -22.71 -3.02 3.49
N ILE A 218 -22.39 -3.17 4.78
CA ILE A 218 -22.13 -4.49 5.38
C ILE A 218 -23.35 -5.41 5.22
N ARG A 219 -24.56 -4.93 5.52
CA ARG A 219 -25.79 -5.71 5.34
C ARG A 219 -26.01 -6.12 3.89
N GLU A 220 -25.87 -5.17 2.95
CA GLU A 220 -26.01 -5.45 1.52
C GLU A 220 -25.01 -6.53 1.04
N ILE A 221 -23.78 -6.54 1.59
CA ILE A 221 -22.77 -7.56 1.27
C ILE A 221 -23.13 -8.93 1.86
N ILE A 222 -23.60 -8.98 3.11
CA ILE A 222 -24.00 -10.23 3.77
C ILE A 222 -25.25 -10.84 3.13
N GLU A 223 -26.23 -10.03 2.74
CA GLU A 223 -27.43 -10.51 2.04
C GLU A 223 -27.10 -11.09 0.65
N ALA A 224 -26.00 -10.66 0.04
CA ALA A 224 -25.53 -11.14 -1.25
C ALA A 224 -24.62 -12.39 -1.19
N ASN A 225 -24.22 -12.86 0.00
CA ASN A 225 -23.25 -13.96 0.21
C ASN A 225 -23.71 -15.02 1.23
#